data_AF-A0A1F2RII8-F1
#
_entry.id   AF-A0A1F2RII8-F1
#
_cell.length_a   1.000
_cell.length_b   1.000
_cell.length_c   1.000
_cell.angle_alpha   90.00
_cell.angle_beta   90.00
_cell.angle_gamma   90.00
#
_symmetry.space_group_name_H-M   'P 1'
#
loop_
_entity.id
_entity.type
_entity.pdbx_description
1 polymer ?
#
loop_
_entity_poly.entity_id
_entity_poly.type
_entity_poly.pdbx_seq_one_letter_code
_entity_poly.pdbx_strand_id
1 'polypeptide(L)'
;MTERPTSDGKRPIQPMVEFAEVLKNSPYIGELVPGLPDHLSDFPSARLPGSEDFLYWSKERFGIAPFITVTHVTISHAASGALVITSRDVYSSRYFDASIGLTIASRSKDGGFVLVYANRSHANALKGSFSALRRALVDRRVRGSLDQGLKTIKSRLERDK
;
A
#
# COMPACT_ATOMS: atom_id res chain seq x y z
N MET A 1 -27.21 -0.42 -15.19
CA MET A 1 -26.77 -0.38 -13.78
C MET A 1 -25.75 0.74 -13.68
N THR A 2 -26.19 1.93 -13.28
CA THR A 2 -25.45 3.18 -13.49
C THR A 2 -24.69 3.53 -12.21
N GLU A 3 -23.35 3.48 -12.26
CA GLU A 3 -22.49 3.85 -11.14
C GLU A 3 -22.72 5.32 -10.75
N ARG A 4 -23.02 5.57 -9.48
CA ARG A 4 -23.10 6.93 -8.95
C ARG A 4 -21.68 7.42 -8.64
N PRO A 5 -21.32 8.64 -9.04
CA PRO A 5 -20.02 9.21 -8.70
C PRO A 5 -20.00 9.53 -7.20
N THR A 6 -19.27 8.73 -6.41
CA THR A 6 -18.96 9.07 -5.02
C THR A 6 -17.79 10.05 -5.01
N SER A 7 -18.08 11.32 -5.27
CA SER A 7 -17.08 12.39 -5.22
C SER A 7 -17.56 13.48 -4.28
N ASP A 8 -17.02 13.48 -3.06
CA ASP A 8 -17.17 14.56 -2.08
C ASP A 8 -16.23 15.76 -2.41
N GLY A 9 -15.91 15.97 -3.69
CA GLY A 9 -15.06 17.07 -4.14
C GLY A 9 -15.28 17.37 -5.63
N LYS A 10 -14.84 18.55 -6.11
CA LYS A 10 -15.05 18.98 -7.51
C LYS A 10 -14.25 18.18 -8.56
N ARG A 11 -13.50 17.14 -8.17
CA ARG A 11 -12.79 16.22 -9.09
C ARG A 11 -12.95 14.77 -8.60
N PRO A 12 -13.25 13.81 -9.52
CA PRO A 12 -13.18 12.39 -9.20
C PRO A 12 -11.78 12.03 -8.72
N ILE A 13 -11.70 11.26 -7.64
CA ILE A 13 -10.47 10.63 -7.17
C ILE A 13 -10.03 9.65 -8.27
N GLN A 14 -8.78 9.75 -8.76
CA GLN A 14 -8.22 8.83 -9.78
C GLN A 14 -7.01 8.09 -9.21
N PRO A 15 -7.23 7.01 -8.42
CA PRO A 15 -6.14 6.34 -7.72
C PRO A 15 -5.03 5.81 -8.61
N MET A 16 -5.40 5.37 -9.81
CA MET A 16 -4.46 4.79 -10.76
C MET A 16 -3.42 5.80 -11.30
N VAL A 17 -3.84 7.04 -11.56
CA VAL A 17 -2.95 8.08 -12.10
C VAL A 17 -1.97 8.56 -11.03
N GLU A 18 -2.50 8.82 -9.83
CA GLU A 18 -1.70 9.25 -8.68
C GLU A 18 -0.75 8.14 -8.20
N PHE A 19 -1.16 6.86 -8.32
CA PHE A 19 -0.29 5.71 -8.02
C PHE A 19 0.90 5.63 -8.97
N ALA A 20 0.70 5.84 -10.28
CA ALA A 20 1.77 5.83 -11.26
C ALA A 20 2.82 6.90 -10.96
N GLU A 21 2.40 8.09 -10.53
CA GLU A 21 3.32 9.16 -10.11
C GLU A 21 4.09 8.78 -8.84
N VAL A 22 3.41 8.20 -7.84
CA VAL A 22 4.04 7.72 -6.62
C VAL A 22 5.09 6.65 -6.94
N LEU A 23 4.76 5.69 -7.79
CA LEU A 23 5.64 4.59 -8.18
C LEU A 23 6.84 5.08 -9.00
N LYS A 24 6.63 6.02 -9.94
CA LYS A 24 7.72 6.66 -10.70
C LYS A 24 8.75 7.34 -9.80
N ASN A 25 8.31 7.87 -8.66
CA ASN A 25 9.18 8.52 -7.67
C ASN A 25 9.74 7.55 -6.62
N SER A 26 9.62 6.23 -6.83
CA SER A 26 10.11 5.18 -5.94
C SER A 26 11.02 4.17 -6.68
N PRO A 27 12.13 4.62 -7.31
CA PRO A 27 12.98 3.77 -8.16
C PRO A 27 13.58 2.57 -7.41
N TYR A 28 13.83 2.72 -6.10
CA TYR A 28 14.34 1.66 -5.22
C TYR A 28 13.47 0.40 -5.18
N ILE A 29 12.18 0.46 -5.56
CA ILE A 29 11.30 -0.72 -5.62
C ILE A 29 11.78 -1.69 -6.71
N GLY A 30 12.16 -1.18 -7.88
CA GLY A 30 12.69 -2.01 -8.97
C GLY A 30 14.09 -2.55 -8.69
N GLU A 31 14.89 -1.80 -7.92
CA GLU A 31 16.21 -2.25 -7.46
C GLU A 31 16.11 -3.40 -6.45
N LEU A 32 15.08 -3.40 -5.59
CA LEU A 32 14.84 -4.46 -4.61
C LEU A 32 14.33 -5.74 -5.27
N VAL A 33 13.35 -5.62 -6.16
CA VAL A 33 12.73 -6.75 -6.86
C VAL A 33 12.51 -6.36 -8.32
N PRO A 34 13.34 -6.89 -9.24
CA PRO A 34 13.17 -6.64 -10.67
C PRO A 34 11.77 -7.03 -11.16
N GLY A 35 11.14 -6.19 -11.98
CA GLY A 35 9.79 -6.41 -12.52
C GLY A 35 8.64 -6.09 -11.56
N LEU A 36 8.91 -5.81 -10.28
CA LEU A 36 7.87 -5.41 -9.32
C LEU A 36 7.17 -4.10 -9.68
N PRO A 37 7.84 -3.04 -10.20
CA PRO A 37 7.13 -1.83 -10.64
C PRO A 37 6.12 -2.09 -11.77
N ASP A 38 6.47 -2.91 -12.76
CA ASP A 38 5.58 -3.24 -13.88
C ASP A 38 4.39 -4.06 -13.40
N HIS A 39 4.65 -5.06 -12.55
CA HIS A 39 3.61 -5.83 -11.90
C HIS A 39 2.65 -4.96 -11.11
N LEU A 40 3.17 -4.03 -10.29
CA LEU A 40 2.34 -3.14 -9.50
C LEU A 40 1.54 -2.18 -10.36
N SER A 41 2.07 -1.74 -11.50
CA SER A 41 1.37 -0.82 -12.41
C SER A 41 0.22 -1.54 -13.13
N ASP A 42 0.53 -2.70 -13.71
CA ASP A 42 -0.33 -3.39 -14.68
C ASP A 42 -1.02 -4.63 -14.10
N PHE A 43 -1.02 -4.80 -12.78
CA PHE A 43 -1.76 -5.86 -12.11
C PHE A 43 -3.26 -5.82 -12.52
N PRO A 44 -3.88 -6.97 -12.88
CA PRO A 44 -3.36 -8.34 -12.79
C PRO A 44 -2.67 -8.88 -14.06
N SER A 45 -2.51 -8.06 -15.10
CA SER A 45 -2.05 -8.47 -16.43
C SER A 45 -0.54 -8.76 -16.47
N ALA A 46 0.28 -7.94 -15.80
CA ALA A 46 1.71 -8.20 -15.64
C ALA A 46 1.94 -9.00 -14.36
N ARG A 47 2.13 -10.33 -14.45
CA ARG A 47 2.44 -11.16 -13.27
C ARG A 47 3.93 -11.14 -12.94
N LEU A 48 4.25 -11.00 -11.66
CA LEU A 48 5.61 -11.16 -11.16
C LEU A 48 5.85 -12.65 -10.81
N PRO A 49 6.80 -13.35 -11.47
CA PRO A 49 7.05 -14.75 -11.17
C PRO A 49 7.47 -14.95 -9.70
N GLY A 50 6.87 -15.95 -9.05
CA GLY A 50 7.17 -16.26 -7.64
C GLY A 50 6.61 -15.26 -6.63
N SER A 51 5.81 -14.28 -7.06
CA SER A 51 5.04 -13.44 -6.14
C SER A 51 3.74 -14.12 -5.73
N GLU A 52 3.27 -13.76 -4.54
CA GLU A 52 1.92 -14.06 -4.08
C GLU A 52 1.12 -12.76 -4.00
N ASP A 53 -0.08 -12.79 -4.57
CA ASP A 53 -0.97 -11.64 -4.63
C ASP A 53 -2.29 -11.93 -3.93
N PHE A 54 -2.79 -10.95 -3.19
CA PHE A 54 -4.15 -10.98 -2.69
C PHE A 54 -4.76 -9.59 -2.63
N LEU A 55 -6.09 -9.56 -2.72
CA LEU A 55 -6.90 -8.37 -2.49
C LEU A 55 -7.62 -8.54 -1.16
N TYR A 56 -7.67 -7.47 -0.37
CA TYR A 56 -8.58 -7.38 0.74
C TYR A 56 -9.34 -6.06 0.68
N TRP A 57 -10.54 -6.05 1.26
CA TRP A 57 -11.29 -4.82 1.47
C TRP A 57 -11.44 -4.58 2.97
N SER A 58 -11.46 -3.32 3.37
CA SER A 58 -11.72 -2.94 4.76
C SER A 58 -12.71 -1.78 4.84
N LYS A 59 -13.48 -1.77 5.93
CA LYS A 59 -14.31 -0.63 6.29
C LYS A 59 -13.58 0.20 7.33
N GLU A 60 -13.09 1.35 6.89
CA GLU A 60 -12.39 2.31 7.72
C GLU A 60 -13.39 3.20 8.47
N ARG A 61 -13.17 3.36 9.78
CA ARG A 61 -14.05 4.13 10.69
C ARG A 61 -13.39 5.38 11.25
N PHE A 62 -12.37 5.88 10.57
CA PHE A 62 -11.64 7.08 10.95
C PHE A 62 -11.85 8.20 9.92
N GLY A 63 -11.69 9.46 10.32
CA GLY A 63 -12.03 10.64 9.50
C GLY A 63 -13.42 11.19 9.79
N ILE A 64 -13.94 12.02 8.87
CA ILE A 64 -15.24 12.69 9.03
C ILE A 64 -16.39 11.70 8.82
N ALA A 65 -16.20 10.73 7.93
CA ALA A 65 -17.19 9.73 7.56
C ALA A 65 -16.50 8.39 7.28
N PRO A 66 -17.10 7.24 7.64
CA PRO A 66 -16.57 5.94 7.29
C PRO A 66 -16.39 5.77 5.77
N PHE A 67 -15.38 5.01 5.37
CA PHE A 67 -15.08 4.76 3.97
C PHE A 67 -14.63 3.31 3.75
N ILE A 68 -14.66 2.85 2.50
CA ILE A 68 -14.24 1.51 2.10
C ILE A 68 -12.96 1.66 1.31
N THR A 69 -11.99 0.79 1.58
CA THR A 69 -10.80 0.62 0.75
C THR A 69 -10.74 -0.79 0.20
N VAL A 70 -10.13 -0.94 -0.97
CA VAL A 70 -9.67 -2.22 -1.50
C VAL A 70 -8.18 -2.09 -1.73
N THR A 71 -7.42 -2.97 -1.09
CA THR A 71 -5.96 -2.96 -1.10
C THR A 71 -5.46 -4.22 -1.80
N HIS A 72 -4.61 -4.03 -2.80
CA HIS A 72 -3.80 -5.07 -3.42
C HIS A 72 -2.50 -5.21 -2.65
N VAL A 73 -2.16 -6.45 -2.29
CA VAL A 73 -0.90 -6.79 -1.64
C VAL A 73 -0.16 -7.78 -2.53
N THR A 74 1.12 -7.48 -2.76
CA THR A 74 2.08 -8.37 -3.43
C THR A 74 3.16 -8.73 -2.42
N ILE A 75 3.42 -10.03 -2.27
CA ILE A 75 4.51 -10.58 -1.48
C ILE A 75 5.52 -11.18 -2.45
N SER A 76 6.79 -10.81 -2.31
CA SER A 76 7.87 -11.25 -3.18
C SER A 76 9.18 -11.39 -2.38
N HIS A 77 10.20 -11.93 -3.03
CA HIS A 77 11.53 -12.04 -2.43
C HIS A 77 12.52 -11.22 -3.25
N ALA A 78 13.34 -10.43 -2.57
CA ALA A 78 14.51 -9.78 -3.18
C ALA A 78 15.59 -10.83 -3.47
N ALA A 79 16.52 -10.50 -4.38
CA ALA A 79 17.66 -11.37 -4.69
C ALA A 79 18.54 -11.68 -3.45
N SER A 80 18.53 -10.79 -2.46
CA SER A 80 19.21 -10.98 -1.16
C SER A 80 18.54 -12.02 -0.25
N GLY A 81 17.37 -12.56 -0.63
CA GLY A 81 16.53 -13.42 0.21
C GLY A 81 15.63 -12.64 1.18
N ALA A 82 15.66 -11.31 1.18
CA ALA A 82 14.74 -10.50 1.97
C ALA A 82 13.30 -10.64 1.46
N LEU A 83 12.34 -10.71 2.38
CA LEU A 83 10.92 -10.69 2.08
C LEU A 83 10.49 -9.25 1.81
N VAL A 84 9.85 -9.01 0.67
CA VAL A 84 9.37 -7.71 0.22
C VAL A 84 7.85 -7.77 0.08
N ILE A 85 7.15 -6.93 0.84
CA ILE A 85 5.70 -6.82 0.80
C ILE A 85 5.35 -5.41 0.35
N THR A 86 4.62 -5.32 -0.75
CA THR A 86 4.06 -4.06 -1.24
C THR A 86 2.56 -4.06 -1.12
N SER A 87 1.99 -2.95 -0.68
CA SER A 87 0.55 -2.73 -0.65
C SER A 87 0.19 -1.47 -1.43
N ARG A 88 -0.90 -1.51 -2.19
CA ARG A 88 -1.45 -0.33 -2.86
C ARG A 88 -2.97 -0.30 -2.75
N ASP A 89 -3.52 0.90 -2.64
CA ASP A 89 -4.97 1.07 -2.76
C ASP A 89 -5.36 1.01 -4.23
N VAL A 90 -6.20 0.04 -4.61
CA VAL A 90 -6.80 -0.03 -5.95
C VAL A 90 -8.15 0.66 -6.00
N TYR A 91 -8.76 0.88 -4.83
CA TYR A 91 -9.98 1.65 -4.66
C TYR A 91 -10.04 2.26 -3.26
N SER A 92 -10.50 3.51 -3.16
CA SER A 92 -10.94 4.11 -1.91
C SER A 92 -12.18 4.95 -2.18
N SER A 93 -13.23 4.79 -1.38
CA SER A 93 -14.44 5.57 -1.58
C SER A 93 -14.28 7.05 -1.18
N ARG A 94 -13.29 7.38 -0.32
CA ARG A 94 -13.03 8.75 0.19
C ARG A 94 -11.56 8.96 0.59
N TYR A 95 -11.17 10.23 0.77
CA TYR A 95 -9.93 10.76 1.40
C TYR A 95 -8.58 10.47 0.76
N PHE A 96 -8.37 9.28 0.23
CA PHE A 96 -7.09 8.84 -0.33
C PHE A 96 -7.19 8.76 -1.83
N ASP A 97 -6.28 9.46 -2.50
CA ASP A 97 -6.13 9.35 -3.95
C ASP A 97 -5.24 8.18 -4.27
N ALA A 98 -4.04 8.11 -3.73
CA ALA A 98 -3.17 6.94 -3.90
C ALA A 98 -2.39 6.65 -2.63
N SER A 99 -2.12 5.37 -2.36
CA SER A 99 -1.12 4.98 -1.39
C SER A 99 -0.29 3.81 -1.88
N ILE A 100 0.99 3.82 -1.52
CA ILE A 100 1.88 2.66 -1.62
C ILE A 100 2.55 2.43 -0.26
N GLY A 101 2.46 1.21 0.24
CA GLY A 101 3.24 0.70 1.34
C GLY A 101 4.32 -0.23 0.84
N LEU A 102 5.51 -0.13 1.41
CA LEU A 102 6.63 -1.05 1.20
C LEU A 102 7.11 -1.53 2.56
N THR A 103 7.21 -2.85 2.72
CA THR A 103 7.78 -3.50 3.89
C THR A 103 8.90 -4.41 3.43
N ILE A 104 10.07 -4.30 4.05
CA ILE A 104 11.22 -5.17 3.80
C ILE A 104 11.56 -5.87 5.11
N ALA A 105 11.55 -7.19 5.08
CA ALA A 105 11.88 -8.06 6.20
C ALA A 105 13.11 -8.88 5.85
N SER A 106 14.18 -8.74 6.63
CA SER A 106 15.44 -9.46 6.40
C SER A 106 16.07 -9.90 7.71
N ARG A 107 16.78 -11.03 7.66
CA ARG A 107 17.64 -11.44 8.78
C ARG A 107 18.92 -10.63 8.76
N SER A 108 19.31 -10.10 9.92
CA SER A 108 20.60 -9.45 10.11
C SER A 108 21.71 -10.51 10.20
N LYS A 109 22.93 -10.11 9.86
CA LYS A 109 24.12 -10.99 9.88
C LYS A 109 24.48 -11.50 11.27
N ASP A 110 24.09 -10.76 12.31
CA ASP A 110 24.26 -11.12 13.73
C ASP A 110 23.14 -12.04 14.26
N GLY A 111 22.25 -12.52 13.40
CA GLY A 111 21.13 -13.37 13.78
C GLY A 111 19.87 -12.60 14.19
N GLY A 112 19.93 -11.26 14.24
CA GLY A 112 18.77 -10.40 14.47
C GLY A 112 17.78 -10.36 13.29
N PHE A 113 16.69 -9.63 13.45
CA PHE A 113 15.68 -9.42 12.39
C PHE A 113 15.45 -7.92 12.19
N VAL A 114 15.54 -7.46 10.94
CA VAL A 114 15.35 -6.07 10.56
C VAL A 114 14.08 -5.96 9.74
N LEU A 115 13.22 -5.03 10.15
CA LEU A 115 12.01 -4.66 9.45
C LEU A 115 12.06 -3.18 9.09
N VAL A 116 11.98 -2.89 7.79
CA VAL A 116 11.87 -1.52 7.28
C VAL A 116 10.48 -1.34 6.70
N TYR A 117 9.81 -0.27 7.10
CA TYR A 117 8.51 0.11 6.56
C TYR A 117 8.54 1.54 6.03
N ALA A 118 8.10 1.70 4.78
CA ALA A 118 7.89 2.98 4.16
C ALA A 118 6.47 3.06 3.61
N ASN A 119 5.82 4.20 3.76
CA ASN A 119 4.53 4.47 3.13
C ASN A 119 4.51 5.85 2.53
N ARG A 120 4.00 5.94 1.31
CA ARG A 120 3.74 7.21 0.63
C ARG A 120 2.27 7.24 0.25
N SER A 121 1.58 8.27 0.72
CA SER A 121 0.15 8.46 0.48
C SER A 121 -0.15 9.88 -0.01
N HIS A 122 -0.95 10.00 -1.06
CA HIS A 122 -1.51 11.24 -1.58
C HIS A 122 -2.97 11.37 -1.13
N ALA A 123 -3.28 12.50 -0.49
CA ALA A 123 -4.62 12.84 0.01
C ALA A 123 -4.93 14.29 -0.37
N ASN A 124 -5.37 14.51 -1.61
CA ASN A 124 -5.75 15.78 -2.19
C ASN A 124 -7.12 16.28 -1.73
N ALA A 125 -7.99 15.39 -1.21
CA ALA A 125 -9.34 15.74 -0.74
C ALA A 125 -9.36 16.66 0.50
N LEU A 126 -8.20 16.93 1.14
CA LEU A 126 -8.08 17.69 2.39
C LEU A 126 -7.10 18.88 2.26
N LYS A 127 -7.29 19.73 1.25
CA LYS A 127 -6.53 20.99 1.09
C LYS A 127 -7.20 22.12 1.91
N GLY A 128 -6.40 23.02 2.49
CA GLY A 128 -6.88 24.17 3.26
C GLY A 128 -6.88 23.95 4.78
N SER A 129 -7.84 24.54 5.50
CA SER A 129 -7.93 24.64 6.97
C SER A 129 -8.05 23.31 7.74
N PHE A 130 -8.03 22.15 7.07
CA PHE A 130 -8.15 20.81 7.64
C PHE A 130 -6.83 20.02 7.74
N SER A 131 -5.68 20.71 7.76
CA SER A 131 -4.33 20.12 7.86
C SER A 131 -4.18 19.13 9.04
N ALA A 132 -4.72 19.47 10.21
CA ALA A 132 -4.65 18.60 11.40
C ALA A 132 -5.39 17.27 11.21
N LEU A 133 -6.54 17.29 10.54
CA LEU A 133 -7.31 16.09 10.21
C LEU A 133 -6.53 15.22 9.22
N ARG A 134 -5.93 15.82 8.17
CA ARG A 134 -5.08 15.09 7.22
C ARG A 134 -3.95 14.35 7.93
N ARG A 135 -3.25 15.00 8.87
CA ARG A 135 -2.18 14.36 9.65
C ARG A 135 -2.70 13.18 10.47
N ALA A 136 -3.83 13.34 11.17
CA ALA A 136 -4.43 12.27 11.98
C ALA A 136 -4.84 11.05 11.14
N LEU A 137 -5.36 11.26 9.92
CA LEU A 137 -5.71 10.19 8.99
C LEU A 137 -4.48 9.42 8.51
N VAL A 138 -3.41 10.13 8.11
CA VAL A 138 -2.15 9.52 7.67
C VAL A 138 -1.51 8.72 8.81
N ASP A 139 -1.44 9.29 10.02
CA ASP A 139 -0.86 8.61 11.19
C ASP A 139 -1.59 7.29 11.50
N ARG A 140 -2.93 7.27 11.41
CA ARG A 140 -3.71 6.03 11.60
C ARG A 140 -3.48 5.02 10.49
N ARG A 141 -3.43 5.45 9.23
CA ARG A 141 -3.17 4.55 8.09
C ARG A 141 -1.80 3.90 8.19
N VAL A 142 -0.78 4.67 8.57
CA VAL A 142 0.58 4.16 8.80
C VAL A 142 0.58 3.07 9.86
N ARG A 143 -0.05 3.33 11.02
CA ARG A 143 -0.13 2.34 12.12
C ARG A 143 -0.90 1.08 11.74
N GLY A 144 -2.06 1.21 11.07
CA GLY A 144 -2.86 0.06 10.65
C GLY A 144 -2.14 -0.82 9.61
N SER A 145 -1.43 -0.20 8.68
CA SER A 145 -0.66 -0.91 7.66
C SER A 145 0.53 -1.65 8.25
N LEU A 146 1.22 -1.04 9.23
CA LEU A 146 2.28 -1.68 10.01
C LEU A 146 1.76 -2.91 10.76
N ASP A 147 0.65 -2.77 11.49
CA ASP A 147 0.03 -3.87 12.24
C ASP A 147 -0.32 -5.05 11.31
N GLN A 148 -0.92 -4.76 10.14
CA GLN A 148 -1.26 -5.78 9.16
C GLN A 148 -0.02 -6.44 8.54
N GLY A 149 1.01 -5.65 8.23
CA GLY A 149 2.29 -6.17 7.71
C GLY A 149 2.97 -7.10 8.71
N LEU A 150 3.03 -6.70 9.98
CA LEU A 150 3.59 -7.51 11.06
C LEU A 150 2.83 -8.82 11.26
N LYS A 151 1.49 -8.79 11.26
CA LYS A 151 0.67 -10.00 11.32
C LYS A 151 0.95 -10.94 10.15
N THR A 152 1.07 -10.40 8.94
CA THR A 152 1.37 -11.19 7.74
C THR A 152 2.75 -11.85 7.83
N ILE A 153 3.78 -11.09 8.22
CA ILE A 153 5.14 -11.61 8.40
C ILE A 153 5.17 -12.70 9.46
N LYS A 154 4.53 -12.46 10.62
CA LYS A 154 4.45 -13.44 11.70
C LYS A 154 3.81 -14.75 11.22
N SER A 155 2.65 -14.69 10.57
CA SER A 155 1.93 -15.87 10.08
C SER A 155 2.67 -16.64 8.96
N ARG A 156 3.68 -16.03 8.33
CA ARG A 156 4.56 -16.70 7.36
C ARG A 156 5.72 -17.39 8.07
N LEU A 157 6.40 -16.68 8.96
CA LEU A 157 7.47 -17.24 9.78
C LEU A 157 7.01 -18.43 10.64
N GLU A 158 5.76 -18.43 11.09
CA GLU A 158 5.17 -19.53 11.84
C GLU A 158 4.79 -20.74 10.97
N ARG A 159 4.64 -20.56 9.65
CA ARG A 159 4.33 -21.64 8.70
C ARG A 159 5.57 -22.37 8.16
N ASP A 160 6.71 -21.68 8.12
CA ASP A 160 7.99 -22.25 7.66
C ASP A 160 8.78 -22.93 8.80
N LYS A 161 8.10 -23.30 9.89
CA LYS A 161 8.63 -24.03 11.05
C LYS A 161 8.06 -25.44 11.09
#